data_AF-A0A819WS93-F1
#
_entry.id   AF-A0A819WS93-F1
#
_cell.length_a   1.000
_cell.length_b   1.000
_cell.length_c   1.000
_cell.angle_alpha   90.00
_cell.angle_beta   90.00
_cell.angle_gamma   90.00
#
_symmetry.space_group_name_H-M   'P 1'
#
loop_
_entity.id
_entity.type
_entity.pdbx_description
1 polymer ?
#
loop_
_entity_poly.entity_id
_entity_poly.type
_entity_poly.pdbx_seq_one_letter_code
_entity_poly.pdbx_strand_id
1 'polypeptide(L)' 'DAFDYLDAPPIRVTGADVPLAYAKTLEQNSMPQVPNVVKSVKKVLNK' A
#
# COMPACT_ATOMS: atom_id res chain seq x y z
N ASP A 1 -9.76 23.08 6.55
CA ASP A 1 -8.59 22.91 7.44
C ASP A 1 -8.54 21.49 8.01
N ALA A 2 -8.28 20.48 7.18
CA ALA A 2 -8.09 19.08 7.62
C ALA A 2 -6.61 18.65 7.54
N PHE A 3 -5.79 19.45 6.84
CA PHE A 3 -4.37 19.20 6.65
C PHE A 3 -3.59 19.35 7.97
N ASP A 4 -3.98 20.31 8.82
CA ASP A 4 -3.30 20.59 10.09
C ASP A 4 -3.55 19.51 11.16
N TYR A 5 -4.54 18.63 10.96
CA TYR A 5 -4.86 17.52 11.86
C TYR A 5 -4.14 16.21 11.50
N LEU A 6 -3.32 16.18 10.44
CA LEU A 6 -2.57 14.99 10.03
C LEU A 6 -1.25 14.90 10.79
N ASP A 7 -1.19 13.98 11.76
CA ASP A 7 0.04 13.66 12.49
C ASP A 7 1.09 12.94 11.63
N ALA A 8 0.69 12.42 10.46
CA ALA A 8 1.53 11.66 9.55
C ALA A 8 1.12 11.89 8.09
N PRO A 9 2.05 11.76 7.12
CA PRO A 9 1.75 11.98 5.72
C PRO A 9 0.78 10.90 5.19
N PRO A 10 -0.21 11.28 4.35
CA PRO A 10 -1.08 10.31 3.70
C PRO A 10 -0.29 9.49 2.68
N ILE A 11 -0.49 8.17 2.69
CA ILE A 11 0.17 7.23 1.78
C ILE A 11 -0.86 6.45 0.96
N ARG A 12 -0.46 6.02 -0.24
CA ARG A 12 -1.31 5.23 -1.14
C ARG A 12 -0.79 3.79 -1.22
N VAL A 13 -1.72 2.85 -1.26
CA VAL A 13 -1.44 1.43 -1.52
C VAL A 13 -2.06 1.08 -2.86
N THR A 14 -1.22 0.81 -3.85
CA THR A 14 -1.64 0.50 -5.22
C THR A 14 -1.02 -0.82 -5.67
N GLY A 15 -1.46 -1.32 -6.83
CA GLY A 15 -0.75 -2.39 -7.51
C GLY A 15 0.66 -1.97 -7.93
N ALA A 16 1.48 -2.96 -8.27
CA ALA A 16 2.80 -2.73 -8.84
C ALA A 16 2.67 -2.00 -10.19
N ASP A 17 3.61 -1.10 -10.49
CA ASP A 17 3.62 -0.32 -11.74
C ASP A 17 4.15 -1.14 -12.92
N VAL A 18 3.46 -2.25 -13.19
CA VAL A 18 3.75 -3.20 -14.27
C VAL A 18 2.44 -3.72 -14.85
N PRO A 19 2.43 -4.12 -16.14
CA PRO A 19 1.32 -4.90 -16.69
C PRO A 19 1.08 -6.16 -15.86
N LEU A 20 -0.18 -6.57 -15.71
CA LEU A 20 -0.54 -7.76 -14.94
C LEU A 20 0.08 -9.01 -15.59
N ALA A 21 0.90 -9.73 -14.83
CA ALA A 21 1.54 -10.95 -15.30
C ALA A 21 0.60 -12.16 -15.17
N TYR A 22 0.68 -13.08 -16.13
CA TYR A 22 -0.12 -14.32 -16.11
C TYR A 22 0.33 -15.31 -15.03
N ALA A 23 1.62 -15.30 -14.66
CA ALA A 23 2.13 -16.20 -13.64
C ALA A 23 1.46 -15.89 -12.29
N LYS A 24 0.76 -16.86 -11.70
CA LYS A 24 -0.02 -16.71 -10.45
C LYS A 24 0.74 -16.04 -9.31
N THR A 25 2.02 -16.34 -9.15
CA THR A 25 2.88 -15.71 -8.13
C THR A 25 3.12 -14.23 -8.41
N LEU A 26 3.29 -13.85 -9.67
CA LEU A 26 3.49 -12.45 -10.07
C LEU A 26 2.17 -11.68 -10.04
N GLU A 27 1.06 -12.29 -10.46
CA GLU A 27 -0.29 -11.72 -10.36
C GLU A 27 -0.61 -11.29 -8.92
N GLN A 28 -0.37 -12.19 -7.95
CA GLN A 28 -0.62 -11.94 -6.53
C GLN A 28 0.22 -10.78 -5.99
N ASN A 29 1.46 -10.64 -6.45
CA ASN A 29 2.37 -9.56 -6.03
C ASN A 29 2.07 -8.22 -6.73
N SER A 30 1.52 -8.26 -7.95
CA SER A 30 1.09 -7.07 -8.66
C SER A 30 -0.18 -6.45 -8.08
N MET A 31 -1.00 -7.23 -7.36
CA MET A 31 -2.20 -6.73 -6.69
C MET A 31 -1.95 -6.34 -5.22
N PRO A 32 -2.62 -5.30 -4.70
CA PRO A 32 -2.53 -4.94 -3.30
C PRO A 32 -3.21 -6.01 -2.42
N GLN A 33 -2.42 -6.60 -1.52
CA GLN A 33 -2.89 -7.63 -0.58
C GLN A 33 -3.02 -7.07 0.84
N VAL A 34 -3.77 -7.77 1.70
CA VAL A 34 -3.91 -7.47 3.14
C VAL A 34 -2.58 -7.16 3.85
N PRO A 35 -1.49 -7.96 3.70
CA PRO A 35 -0.21 -7.64 4.31
C PRO A 35 0.37 -6.29 3.88
N ASN A 36 0.13 -5.86 2.63
CA ASN A 36 0.61 -4.57 2.13
C ASN A 36 -0.11 -3.42 2.85
N VAL A 37 -1.41 -3.55 3.12
CA VAL A 37 -2.19 -2.57 3.87
C VAL A 37 -1.70 -2.49 5.32
N VAL A 38 -1.53 -3.63 5.98
CA VAL A 38 -1.05 -3.67 7.38
C VAL A 38 0.34 -3.05 7.50
N LYS A 39 1.25 -3.35 6.56
CA LYS A 39 2.59 -2.77 6.51
C LYS A 39 2.54 -1.25 6.34
N SER A 40 1.67 -0.76 5.46
CA SER A 40 1.46 0.68 5.24
C SER A 40 0.91 1.38 6.49
N VAL A 41 -0.08 0.79 7.16
CA VAL A 41 -0.63 1.33 8.42
C VAL A 41 0.43 1.35 9.53
N LYS A 42 1.20 0.28 9.69
CA LYS A 42 2.31 0.23 10.66
C LYS A 42 3.38 1.29 10.38
N LYS A 43 3.71 1.52 9.10
CA LYS A 43 4.62 2.58 8.68
C LYS A 43 4.11 3.98 9.04
N VAL A 44 2.80 4.23 8.89
CA VAL A 44 2.17 5.50 9.29
C VAL A 44 2.19 5.68 10.81
N LEU A 45 1.97 4.60 11.56
CA LEU A 45 1.94 4.59 13.02
C LEU A 45 3.33 4.44 13.68
N ASN A 46 4.42 4.40 12.91
CA ASN A 46 5.79 4.14 13.37
C ASN A 46 5.92 2.93 14.33
N LYS A 47 5.24 1.81 14.00
CA LYS A 47 5.22 0.56 14.78
C LYS A 47 5.82 -0.63 14.04
#